data_AF-A0A8S0FMY8-F1
#
_entry.id   AF-A0A8S0FMY8-F1
#
_cell.length_a   1.000
_cell.length_b   1.000
_cell.length_c   1.000
_cell.angle_alpha   90.00
_cell.angle_beta   90.00
_cell.angle_gamma   90.00
#
_symmetry.space_group_name_H-M   'P 1'
#
loop_
_entity.id
_entity.type
_entity.pdbx_description
1 polymer ?
#
loop_
_entity_poly.entity_id
_entity_poly.type
_entity_poly.pdbx_seq_one_letter_code
_entity_poly.pdbx_strand_id
1 'polypeptide(L)'
;MQNVKARGALTEVACWAHARRKIHDVYISSKSATAEEALKRISELYAIEDEIRGLPESERLAVRQQRSKVLLTSLHEWMVEKNGTLSKKSRLAQ
;
A
#
# COMPACT_ATOMS: atom_id res chain seq x y z
N MET A 1 -32.23 -20.02 -27.04
CA MET A 1 -31.88 -19.40 -25.76
C MET A 1 -30.52 -19.91 -25.34
N GLN A 2 -29.45 -19.13 -25.54
CA GLN A 2 -28.13 -19.43 -24.99
C GLN A 2 -27.62 -18.15 -24.35
N ASN A 3 -27.36 -18.20 -23.05
CA ASN A 3 -26.58 -17.18 -22.35
C ASN A 3 -25.94 -17.83 -21.13
N VAL A 4 -24.76 -18.42 -21.34
CA VAL A 4 -23.81 -18.72 -20.27
C VAL A 4 -22.74 -17.64 -20.36
N LYS A 5 -22.88 -16.59 -19.54
CA LYS A 5 -21.86 -15.55 -19.38
C LYS A 5 -20.79 -16.08 -18.43
N ALA A 6 -19.66 -16.53 -18.97
CA ALA A 6 -18.50 -16.90 -18.17
C ALA A 6 -18.05 -15.66 -17.37
N ARG A 7 -18.19 -15.71 -16.04
CA ARG A 7 -17.55 -14.74 -15.14
C ARG A 7 -16.07 -15.07 -15.16
N GLY A 8 -15.30 -14.33 -15.95
CA GLY A 8 -13.84 -14.42 -15.92
C GLY A 8 -13.33 -14.22 -14.49
N ALA A 9 -12.35 -15.03 -14.08
CA ALA A 9 -11.75 -14.93 -12.76
C ALA A 9 -11.15 -13.51 -12.57
N LEU A 10 -11.67 -12.77 -11.60
CA LEU A 10 -11.12 -11.47 -11.21
C LEU A 10 -9.90 -11.73 -10.33
N THR A 11 -8.73 -11.27 -10.76
CA THR A 11 -7.50 -11.31 -9.95
C THR A 11 -7.40 -10.06 -9.10
N GLU A 12 -7.29 -10.23 -7.78
CA GLU A 12 -6.98 -9.11 -6.89
C GLU A 12 -5.54 -8.64 -7.12
N VAL A 13 -5.37 -7.33 -7.38
CA VAL A 13 -4.07 -6.72 -7.72
C VAL A 13 -3.41 -5.99 -6.55
N ALA A 14 -3.99 -6.06 -5.34
CA ALA A 14 -3.46 -5.49 -4.09
C ALA A 14 -2.75 -4.12 -4.25
N CYS A 15 -3.42 -3.14 -4.87
CA CYS A 15 -2.74 -1.90 -5.26
C CYS A 15 -2.65 -0.86 -4.13
N TRP A 16 -1.54 -0.12 -4.12
CA TRP A 16 -1.23 0.91 -3.12
C TRP A 16 -2.28 2.01 -3.03
N ALA A 17 -2.96 2.34 -4.14
CA ALA A 17 -4.00 3.36 -4.15
C ALA A 17 -5.22 2.95 -3.30
N HIS A 18 -5.61 1.68 -3.34
CA HIS A 18 -6.71 1.17 -2.51
C HIS A 18 -6.28 1.03 -1.05
N ALA A 19 -5.09 0.50 -0.77
CA ALA A 19 -4.54 0.40 0.59
C ALA A 19 -4.48 1.77 1.28
N ARG A 20 -3.91 2.79 0.61
CA ARG A 20 -3.85 4.16 1.12
C ARG A 20 -5.22 4.73 1.45
N ARG A 21 -6.22 4.52 0.58
CA ARG A 21 -7.58 5.04 0.78
C ARG A 21 -8.20 4.48 2.06
N LYS A 22 -8.07 3.17 2.30
CA LYS A 22 -8.56 2.53 3.52
C LYS A 22 -7.89 3.09 4.77
N ILE A 23 -6.57 3.23 4.76
CA ILE A 23 -5.81 3.80 5.88
C ILE A 23 -6.24 5.26 6.14
N HIS A 24 -6.44 6.04 5.07
CA HIS A 24 -6.92 7.41 5.16
C HIS A 24 -8.31 7.49 5.79
N ASP A 25 -9.25 6.63 5.41
CA ASP A 25 -10.58 6.58 6.03
C ASP A 25 -10.48 6.33 7.55
N VAL A 26 -9.57 5.45 7.97
CA VAL A 26 -9.31 5.23 9.39
C VAL A 26 -8.72 6.48 10.04
N TYR A 27 -7.73 7.13 9.41
CA TYR A 27 -7.15 8.37 9.93
C TYR A 27 -8.20 9.47 10.10
N ILE A 28 -9.05 9.72 9.10
CA ILE A 28 -10.12 10.73 9.19
C ILE A 28 -11.08 10.42 10.34
N SER A 29 -11.42 9.14 10.54
CA SER A 29 -12.38 8.72 11.57
C SER A 29 -11.83 8.67 13.00
N SER A 30 -10.51 8.60 13.19
CA SER A 30 -9.91 8.29 14.49
C SER A 30 -8.71 9.14 14.88
N LYS A 31 -8.09 9.85 13.93
CA LYS A 31 -6.81 10.56 14.11
C LYS A 31 -5.72 9.65 14.68
N SER A 32 -5.76 8.36 14.33
CA SER A 32 -4.77 7.39 14.78
C SER A 32 -3.37 7.76 14.30
N ALA A 33 -2.43 7.91 15.23
CA ALA A 33 -1.02 8.12 14.92
C ALA A 33 -0.44 6.96 14.07
N THR A 34 -0.91 5.73 14.28
CA THR A 34 -0.54 4.57 13.44
C THR A 34 -1.03 4.75 12.01
N ALA A 35 -2.26 5.24 11.81
CA ALA A 35 -2.76 5.50 10.46
C ALA A 35 -1.98 6.64 9.76
N GLU A 36 -1.63 7.68 10.51
CA GLU A 36 -0.82 8.79 10.01
C GLU A 36 0.58 8.33 9.56
N GLU A 37 1.27 7.55 10.39
CA GLU A 37 2.59 7.00 10.06
C GLU A 37 2.54 6.07 8.84
N ALA A 38 1.47 5.26 8.71
CA ALA A 38 1.26 4.43 7.53
C ALA A 38 1.07 5.27 6.25
N LEU A 39 0.30 6.36 6.33
CA LEU A 39 0.12 7.30 5.21
C LEU A 39 1.44 7.97 4.82
N LYS A 40 2.25 8.38 5.80
CA LYS A 40 3.57 8.97 5.57
C LYS A 40 4.48 8.02 4.81
N ARG A 41 4.62 6.76 5.26
CA ARG A 41 5.46 5.75 4.59
C ARG A 41 4.98 5.44 3.17
N ILE A 42 3.66 5.39 2.94
CA ILE A 42 3.11 5.23 1.58
C ILE A 42 3.39 6.47 0.72
N SER A 43 3.38 7.68 1.30
CA SER A 43 3.71 8.90 0.56
C SER A 43 5.16 8.94 0.09
N GLU A 44 6.10 8.40 0.88
CA GLU A 44 7.51 8.27 0.50
C GLU A 44 7.69 7.35 -0.72
N LEU A 45 6.88 6.29 -0.82
CA LEU A 45 6.89 5.43 -2.01
C LEU A 45 6.44 6.22 -3.27
N TYR A 46 5.40 7.04 -3.14
CA TYR A 46 4.96 7.87 -4.26
C TYR A 46 5.93 9.00 -4.61
N ALA A 47 6.66 9.54 -3.65
CA ALA A 47 7.73 10.49 -3.93
C ALA A 47 8.82 9.86 -4.81
N ILE A 48 9.27 8.64 -4.47
CA ILE A 48 10.25 7.91 -5.30
C ILE A 48 9.71 7.68 -6.72
N GLU A 49 8.44 7.26 -6.87
CA GLU A 49 7.83 7.02 -8.18
C GLU A 49 7.63 8.30 -9.00
N ASP A 50 7.45 9.45 -8.35
CA ASP A 50 7.38 10.75 -9.00
C ASP A 50 8.76 11.20 -9.51
N GLU A 51 9.79 11.04 -8.68
CA GLU A 51 11.19 11.37 -9.02
C GLU A 51 11.71 10.58 -10.23
N ILE A 52 11.37 9.31 -10.34
CA ILE A 52 11.84 8.44 -11.45
C ILE A 52 10.91 8.47 -12.66
N ARG A 53 9.85 9.28 -12.64
CA ARG A 53 8.89 9.36 -13.75
C ARG A 53 9.61 9.90 -14.99
N GLY A 54 9.43 9.21 -16.12
CA GLY A 54 10.03 9.60 -17.40
C GLY A 54 11.45 9.07 -17.63
N LEU A 55 12.11 8.50 -16.62
CA LEU A 55 13.40 7.83 -16.81
C LEU A 55 13.27 6.52 -17.60
N PRO A 56 14.35 6.05 -18.24
CA PRO A 56 14.41 4.73 -18.86
C PRO A 56 14.02 3.60 -17.90
N GLU A 57 13.48 2.50 -18.44
CA GLU A 57 13.01 1.37 -17.63
C GLU A 57 14.09 0.81 -16.69
N SER A 58 15.31 0.64 -17.20
CA SER A 58 16.45 0.13 -16.44
C SER A 58 16.79 1.02 -15.24
N GLU A 59 16.74 2.33 -15.41
CA GLU A 59 17.01 3.29 -14.34
C GLU A 59 15.90 3.29 -13.29
N ARG A 60 14.63 3.27 -13.73
CA ARG A 60 13.49 3.12 -12.80
C ARG A 60 13.60 1.83 -12.00
N LEU A 61 13.97 0.72 -12.64
CA LEU A 61 14.16 -0.56 -11.98
C LEU A 61 15.29 -0.49 -10.95
N ALA A 62 16.45 0.08 -11.32
CA ALA A 62 17.58 0.23 -10.42
C ALA A 62 17.20 1.05 -9.17
N VAL A 63 16.53 2.19 -9.35
CA VAL A 63 16.05 3.01 -8.23
C VAL A 63 15.05 2.26 -7.36
N ARG A 64 14.09 1.55 -7.95
CA ARG A 64 13.13 0.75 -7.17
C ARG A 64 13.81 -0.33 -6.35
N GLN A 65 14.82 -1.01 -6.89
CA GLN A 65 15.57 -2.03 -6.14
C GLN A 65 16.38 -1.42 -4.99
N GLN A 66 16.95 -0.24 -5.18
CA GLN A 66 17.78 0.41 -4.17
C GLN A 66 16.96 1.12 -3.09
N ARG A 67 15.86 1.78 -3.47
CA ARG A 67 15.10 2.68 -2.59
C ARG A 67 13.72 2.11 -2.24
N SER A 68 12.88 1.85 -3.24
CA SER A 68 11.51 1.38 -3.00
C SER A 68 11.47 0.04 -2.27
N LYS A 69 12.36 -0.91 -2.61
CA LYS A 69 12.41 -2.23 -1.97
C LYS A 69 12.73 -2.12 -0.47
N VAL A 70 13.72 -1.32 -0.11
CA VAL A 70 14.12 -1.12 1.30
C VAL A 70 12.96 -0.48 2.09
N LEU A 71 12.33 0.54 1.52
CA LEU A 71 11.16 1.19 2.13
C LEU A 71 10.00 0.20 2.32
N LEU A 72 9.69 -0.61 1.30
CA LEU A 72 8.61 -1.59 1.35
C LEU A 72 8.87 -2.72 2.35
N THR A 73 10.11 -3.20 2.46
CA THR A 73 10.49 -4.17 3.49
C THR A 73 10.28 -3.59 4.89
N SER A 74 10.78 -2.38 5.14
CA SER A 74 10.60 -1.70 6.43
C SER A 74 9.12 -1.46 6.75
N LEU A 75 8.32 -1.04 5.76
CA LEU A 75 6.88 -0.86 5.90
C LEU A 75 6.19 -2.20 6.24
N HIS A 76 6.57 -3.29 5.57
CA HIS A 76 6.02 -4.62 5.85
C HIS A 76 6.31 -5.07 7.28
N GLU A 77 7.57 -5.02 7.71
CA GLU A 77 7.99 -5.39 9.06
C GLU A 77 7.23 -4.58 10.12
N TRP A 78 7.13 -3.27 9.91
CA TRP A 78 6.38 -2.38 10.79
C TRP A 78 4.88 -2.71 10.82
N MET A 79 4.25 -2.99 9.67
CA MET A 79 2.84 -3.39 9.64
C MET A 79 2.60 -4.72 10.37
N VAL A 80 3.50 -5.69 10.25
CA VAL A 80 3.42 -6.97 10.96
C VAL A 80 3.51 -6.74 12.47
N GLU A 81 4.46 -5.92 12.93
CA GLU A 81 4.58 -5.53 14.35
C GLU A 81 3.30 -4.85 14.86
N LYS A 82 2.75 -3.89 14.10
CA LYS A 82 1.51 -3.20 14.49
C LYS A 82 0.32 -4.14 14.50
N ASN A 83 0.20 -5.05 13.55
CA ASN A 83 -0.90 -6.01 13.54
C ASN A 83 -0.88 -6.93 14.77
N GLY A 84 0.30 -7.27 15.30
CA GLY A 84 0.44 -8.04 16.53
C GLY A 84 0.05 -7.27 17.80
N THR A 85 0.08 -5.94 17.76
CA THR A 85 -0.20 -5.06 18.92
C THR A 85 -1.58 -4.39 18.86
N LEU A 86 -2.21 -4.35 17.69
CA LEU A 86 -3.56 -3.83 17.53
C LEU A 86 -4.60 -4.79 18.10
N SER A 87 -5.58 -4.24 18.81
CA SER A 87 -6.78 -5.00 19.19
C SER A 87 -7.48 -5.50 17.93
N LYS A 88 -7.97 -6.75 17.94
CA LYS A 88 -8.74 -7.35 16.84
C LYS A 88 -10.00 -6.55 16.44
N LYS A 89 -10.47 -5.64 17.31
CA LYS A 89 -11.59 -4.72 17.03
C LYS A 89 -11.17 -3.40 16.37
N SER A 90 -9.87 -3.16 16.19
CA SER A 90 -9.37 -1.96 15.54
C SER A 90 -9.81 -1.91 14.08
N ARG A 91 -10.28 -0.75 13.62
CA ARG A 91 -10.59 -0.53 12.19
C ARG A 91 -9.35 -0.57 11.29
N LEU A 92 -8.15 -0.44 11.85
CA LEU A 92 -6.88 -0.63 11.13
C LEU A 92 -6.50 -2.10 10.93
N ALA A 93 -7.06 -3.02 11.73
CA ALA A 93 -6.73 -4.45 11.69
C ALA A 93 -7.80 -5.30 10.97
N GLN A 94 -8.81 -4.65 10.37
CA GLN A 94 -9.94 -5.27 9.66
C GLN A 94 -9.81 -5.12 8.15
#